data_AF-A0A177B0M1-F1
#
_entry.id   AF-A0A177B0M1-F1
#
_cell.length_a   1.000
_cell.length_b   1.000
_cell.length_c   1.000
_cell.angle_alpha   90.00
_cell.angle_beta   90.00
_cell.angle_gamma   90.00
#
_symmetry.space_group_name_H-M   'P 1'
#
loop_
_entity.id
_entity.type
_entity.pdbx_description
1 polymer ?
#
loop_
_entity_poly.entity_id
_entity_poly.type
_entity_poly.pdbx_seq_one_letter_code
_entity_poly.pdbx_strand_id
1 'polypeptide(L)'
;KFTQRHKKSQMEHYYFFALYEYNIKAQNKFEAAMCLSTLCDRLSVNDDLTIVPDDFVQCNNEPTYMDIKIELIAKSFNLFCDSKALEEAIKLAQRMAYYFRNVTFDYMKLSSILEKESKLYLDVINETKIDPIYYRISFYGKGFSNLLRNRTCILANEAAQHVNQIHNILSIMYPGVNFHESLEEVTEEQKNTERMLIHAHRVFTVSTKYYDFRDQELHPNILRYYRDFNISKFESTRPIGKKLNDITNLWLEKTIFITERTLPCLTKLVDVINVIREKLSPVVAAIDKMNETNDKIIFLMIECKENVKINELKREEALKAGRTPEKEKSSGDFTMVLKGCIEPTVNGGIANFQSFFNDEYLINSKHKEKDKEDIQILKETIGYHAEVLSNALRLHRLHVNDEMKPLHDHLVNTYFELKKQLENNLHIKAFFNSDHLLVENDEDAVLFKDSITEVNTDNIKDRNSKRIMRNVSKLNARHRKMLSTVGKISNNDI
;
A
#
# COMPACT_ATOMS: atom_id res chain seq x y z
N LYS A 1 21.29 17.01 -8.21
CA LYS A 1 22.34 15.96 -8.23
C LYS A 1 23.75 16.54 -8.49
N PHE A 2 24.01 17.24 -9.61
CA PHE A 2 25.35 17.82 -9.87
C PHE A 2 25.77 18.85 -8.80
N THR A 3 24.94 19.85 -8.54
CA THR A 3 25.20 20.89 -7.53
C THR A 3 25.44 20.31 -6.13
N GLN A 4 24.64 19.30 -5.74
CA GLN A 4 24.79 18.55 -4.50
C GLN A 4 26.15 17.86 -4.37
N ARG A 5 26.61 17.17 -5.44
CA ARG A 5 27.92 16.50 -5.46
C ARG A 5 29.08 17.48 -5.32
N HIS A 6 28.92 18.68 -5.87
CA HIS A 6 29.94 19.71 -5.87
C HIS A 6 29.73 20.79 -4.78
N LYS A 7 28.82 20.55 -3.82
CA LYS A 7 28.50 21.45 -2.69
C LYS A 7 28.27 22.92 -3.11
N LYS A 8 27.61 23.13 -4.25
CA LYS A 8 27.25 24.48 -4.74
C LYS A 8 25.86 24.88 -4.22
N SER A 9 25.78 25.37 -2.97
CA SER A 9 24.52 25.65 -2.26
C SER A 9 23.64 26.67 -2.98
N GLN A 10 24.19 27.81 -3.43
CA GLN A 10 23.42 28.85 -4.11
C GLN A 10 22.77 28.36 -5.41
N MET A 11 23.52 27.65 -6.26
CA MET A 11 22.95 27.06 -7.48
C MET A 11 21.90 26.00 -7.15
N GLU A 12 22.11 25.24 -6.07
CA GLU A 12 21.14 24.24 -5.62
C GLU A 12 19.80 24.86 -5.22
N HIS A 13 19.81 25.98 -4.48
CA HIS A 13 18.59 26.70 -4.12
C HIS A 13 17.82 27.18 -5.36
N TYR A 14 18.53 27.74 -6.35
CA TYR A 14 17.93 28.14 -7.62
C TYR A 14 17.25 26.96 -8.34
N TYR A 15 17.89 25.79 -8.38
CA TYR A 15 17.29 24.61 -9.00
C TYR A 15 16.05 24.09 -8.27
N PHE A 16 16.01 24.15 -6.94
CA PHE A 16 14.81 23.79 -6.19
C PHE A 16 13.65 24.74 -6.48
N PHE A 17 13.92 26.03 -6.59
CA PHE A 17 12.90 27.00 -6.93
C PHE A 17 12.41 26.84 -8.38
N ALA A 18 13.31 26.65 -9.35
CA ALA A 18 12.94 26.37 -10.72
C ALA A 18 12.12 25.07 -10.85
N LEU A 19 12.47 24.04 -10.08
CA LEU A 19 11.71 22.78 -10.03
C LEU A 19 10.33 22.97 -9.38
N TYR A 20 10.23 23.81 -8.35
CA TYR A 20 8.97 24.23 -7.76
C TYR A 20 8.06 24.89 -8.79
N GLU A 21 8.54 25.90 -9.52
CA GLU A 21 7.74 26.59 -10.54
C GLU A 21 7.29 25.65 -11.67
N TYR A 22 8.17 24.74 -12.08
CA TYR A 22 7.85 23.70 -13.05
C TYR A 22 6.69 22.82 -12.56
N ASN A 23 6.77 22.34 -11.31
CA ASN A 23 5.75 21.48 -10.74
C ASN A 23 4.41 22.20 -10.54
N ILE A 24 4.41 23.49 -10.18
CA ILE A 24 3.19 24.30 -10.13
C ILE A 24 2.54 24.40 -11.51
N LYS A 25 3.31 24.70 -12.56
CA LYS A 25 2.79 24.76 -13.94
C LYS A 25 2.23 23.40 -14.40
N ALA A 26 2.86 22.31 -13.98
CA ALA A 26 2.43 20.94 -14.26
C ALA A 26 1.30 20.43 -13.35
N GLN A 27 0.78 21.26 -12.42
CA GLN A 27 -0.23 20.87 -11.41
C GLN A 27 0.21 19.73 -10.47
N ASN A 28 1.52 19.49 -10.35
CA ASN A 28 2.13 18.54 -9.43
C ASN A 28 2.32 19.17 -8.05
N LYS A 29 1.21 19.36 -7.33
CA LYS A 29 1.21 20.11 -6.06
C LYS A 29 2.05 19.44 -4.96
N PHE A 30 2.04 18.10 -4.89
CA PHE A 30 2.85 17.36 -3.92
C PHE A 30 4.35 17.59 -4.14
N GLU A 31 4.83 17.42 -5.37
CA GLU A 31 6.24 17.63 -5.71
C GLU A 31 6.66 19.08 -5.53
N ALA A 32 5.77 20.03 -5.84
CA ALA A 32 5.99 21.46 -5.58
C ALA A 32 6.19 21.73 -4.07
N ALA A 33 5.33 21.18 -3.22
CA ALA A 33 5.46 21.27 -1.76
C ALA A 33 6.79 20.67 -1.28
N MET A 34 7.13 19.46 -1.76
CA MET A 34 8.41 18.80 -1.42
C MET A 34 9.62 19.65 -1.81
N CYS A 35 9.58 20.36 -2.94
CA CYS A 35 10.66 21.27 -3.35
C CYS A 35 10.85 22.41 -2.35
N LEU A 36 9.77 23.09 -1.93
CA LEU A 36 9.83 24.18 -0.96
C LEU A 36 10.25 23.71 0.43
N SER A 37 9.72 22.58 0.89
CA SER A 37 10.08 21.97 2.17
C SER A 37 11.58 21.63 2.20
N THR A 38 12.08 20.96 1.15
CA THR A 38 13.50 20.61 1.03
C THR A 38 14.40 21.85 0.93
N LEU A 39 13.95 22.88 0.21
CA LEU A 39 14.65 24.16 0.12
C LEU A 39 14.77 24.80 1.51
N CYS A 40 13.67 24.84 2.28
CA CYS A 40 13.67 25.35 3.65
C CYS A 40 14.67 24.60 4.55
N ASP A 41 14.78 23.29 4.40
CA ASP A 41 15.70 22.47 5.20
C ASP A 41 17.17 22.72 4.85
N ARG A 42 17.46 23.04 3.58
CA ARG A 42 18.83 23.27 3.08
C ARG A 42 19.31 24.70 3.24
N LEU A 43 18.41 25.67 3.32
CA LEU A 43 18.75 27.07 3.55
C LEU A 43 19.50 27.24 4.87
N SER A 44 20.58 28.01 4.83
CA SER A 44 21.42 28.41 5.96
C SER A 44 21.45 29.93 6.13
N VAL A 45 21.80 30.39 7.33
CA VAL A 45 21.82 31.83 7.68
C VAL A 45 22.75 32.65 6.77
N ASN A 46 23.77 32.01 6.20
CA ASN A 46 24.78 32.66 5.36
C ASN A 46 24.43 32.62 3.85
N ASP A 47 23.30 32.04 3.48
CA ASP A 47 22.93 31.95 2.07
C ASP A 47 22.36 33.27 1.54
N ASP A 48 22.53 33.48 0.24
CA ASP A 48 21.95 34.61 -0.47
C ASP A 48 20.44 34.43 -0.58
N LEU A 49 19.69 35.35 0.05
CA LEU A 49 18.24 35.32 0.17
C LEU A 49 17.54 35.82 -1.10
N THR A 50 18.27 36.47 -2.02
CA THR A 50 17.74 36.98 -3.31
C THR A 50 17.26 35.87 -4.25
N ILE A 51 17.55 34.61 -3.94
CA ILE A 51 17.12 33.44 -4.70
C ILE A 51 15.60 33.23 -4.58
N VAL A 52 14.98 33.75 -3.52
CA VAL A 52 13.53 33.74 -3.35
C VAL A 52 12.97 35.01 -3.97
N PRO A 53 12.10 34.93 -5.01
CA PRO A 53 11.56 36.13 -5.65
C PRO A 53 10.83 37.03 -4.66
N ASP A 54 10.89 38.34 -4.85
CA ASP A 54 10.24 39.31 -3.95
C ASP A 54 8.72 39.06 -3.85
N ASP A 55 8.06 38.71 -4.96
CA ASP A 55 6.63 38.33 -4.99
C ASP A 55 6.32 37.07 -4.15
N PHE A 56 7.35 36.29 -3.84
CA PHE A 56 7.24 35.10 -3.02
C PHE A 56 7.20 35.42 -1.53
N VAL A 57 7.70 36.57 -1.08
CA VAL A 57 7.68 36.95 0.33
C VAL A 57 6.79 38.18 0.49
N GLN A 58 5.57 37.97 1.01
CA GLN A 58 4.66 39.08 1.31
C GLN A 58 5.10 39.77 2.62
N CYS A 59 6.20 40.51 2.58
CA CYS A 59 6.67 41.33 3.70
C CYS A 59 6.89 42.77 3.22
N ASN A 60 6.42 43.73 4.00
CA ASN A 60 6.51 45.17 3.69
C ASN A 60 7.94 45.73 3.88
N ASN A 61 8.88 44.95 4.42
CA ASN A 61 10.27 45.29 4.72
C ASN A 61 11.22 44.21 4.17
N GLU A 62 12.54 44.49 4.14
CA GLU A 62 13.58 43.48 3.82
C GLU A 62 13.40 42.22 4.70
N PRO A 63 13.04 41.06 4.11
CA PRO A 63 12.68 39.89 4.87
C PRO A 63 13.91 39.25 5.51
N THR A 64 13.80 38.86 6.79
CA THR A 64 14.89 38.13 7.43
C THR A 64 14.97 36.69 6.93
N TYR A 65 16.13 36.05 7.10
CA TYR A 65 16.31 34.62 6.82
C TYR A 65 15.21 33.74 7.46
N MET A 66 14.78 34.11 8.68
CA MET A 66 13.74 33.36 9.38
C MET A 66 12.35 33.60 8.79
N ASP A 67 12.05 34.83 8.37
CA ASP A 67 10.78 35.15 7.70
C ASP A 67 10.62 34.34 6.41
N ILE A 68 11.70 34.23 5.62
CA ILE A 68 11.74 33.42 4.40
C ILE A 68 11.50 31.94 4.71
N LYS A 69 12.12 31.40 5.76
CA LYS A 69 11.89 30.01 6.16
C LYS A 69 10.44 29.75 6.55
N ILE A 70 9.84 30.64 7.33
CA ILE A 70 8.43 30.51 7.72
C ILE A 70 7.53 30.55 6.49
N GLU A 71 7.77 31.48 5.57
CA GLU A 71 6.97 31.64 4.37
C GLU A 71 7.08 30.42 3.44
N LEU A 72 8.28 29.86 3.27
CA LEU A 72 8.48 28.62 2.52
C LEU A 72 7.71 27.44 3.13
N ILE A 73 7.76 27.28 4.46
CA ILE A 73 7.02 26.22 5.15
C ILE A 73 5.52 26.49 5.03
N ALA A 74 5.06 27.73 5.15
CA ALA A 74 3.64 28.10 5.05
C ALA A 74 3.07 27.79 3.66
N LYS A 75 3.79 28.15 2.60
CA LYS A 75 3.42 27.80 1.23
C LYS A 75 3.48 26.29 0.97
N SER A 76 4.53 25.62 1.46
CA SER A 76 4.63 24.16 1.37
C SER A 76 3.47 23.46 2.08
N PHE A 77 3.06 23.96 3.24
CA PHE A 77 1.94 23.44 4.02
C PHE A 77 0.63 23.54 3.22
N ASN A 78 0.32 24.70 2.66
CA ASN A 78 -0.89 24.88 1.85
C ASN A 78 -0.90 23.95 0.63
N LEU A 79 0.25 23.77 -0.04
CA LEU A 79 0.37 22.85 -1.17
C LEU A 79 0.21 21.38 -0.77
N PHE A 80 0.69 20.97 0.41
CA PHE A 80 0.44 19.61 0.90
C PHE A 80 -1.04 19.39 1.20
N CYS A 81 -1.71 20.35 1.84
CA CYS A 81 -3.16 20.31 2.07
C CYS A 81 -3.93 20.18 0.74
N ASP A 82 -3.57 21.00 -0.25
CA ASP A 82 -4.17 20.97 -1.59
C ASP A 82 -3.94 19.64 -2.34
N SER A 83 -2.77 19.02 -2.14
CA SER A 83 -2.42 17.73 -2.74
C SER A 83 -2.99 16.52 -1.99
N LYS A 84 -3.74 16.73 -0.89
CA LYS A 84 -4.24 15.68 0.02
C LYS A 84 -3.16 14.84 0.70
N ALA A 85 -1.93 15.36 0.76
CA ALA A 85 -0.83 14.77 1.53
C ALA A 85 -0.86 15.29 2.98
N LEU A 86 -1.95 14.97 3.67
CA LEU A 86 -2.29 15.51 4.98
C LEU A 86 -1.25 15.17 6.05
N GLU A 87 -0.63 13.98 5.98
CA GLU A 87 0.39 13.56 6.95
C GLU A 87 1.67 14.38 6.84
N GLU A 88 2.07 14.81 5.64
CA GLU A 88 3.18 15.74 5.46
C GLU A 88 2.80 17.16 5.91
N ALA A 89 1.55 17.57 5.67
CA ALA A 89 1.04 18.85 6.19
C ALA A 89 1.05 18.89 7.72
N ILE A 90 0.66 17.80 8.40
CA ILE A 90 0.70 17.68 9.87
C ILE A 90 2.14 17.84 10.38
N LYS A 91 3.13 17.17 9.77
CA LYS A 91 4.55 17.33 10.16
C LYS A 91 5.01 18.78 10.06
N LEU A 92 4.61 19.49 9.00
CA LEU A 92 4.93 20.91 8.86
C LEU A 92 4.20 21.78 9.88
N ALA A 93 2.92 21.49 10.18
CA ALA A 93 2.16 22.20 11.22
C ALA A 93 2.84 22.08 12.58
N GLN A 94 3.29 20.88 12.95
CA GLN A 94 4.04 20.65 14.19
C GLN A 94 5.35 21.43 14.23
N ARG A 95 6.06 21.51 13.09
CA ARG A 95 7.30 22.28 12.98
C ARG A 95 7.06 23.78 13.14
N MET A 96 6.01 24.31 12.53
CA MET A 96 5.58 25.70 12.73
C MET A 96 5.14 25.95 14.18
N ALA A 97 4.40 25.04 14.79
CA ALA A 97 3.94 25.17 16.18
C ALA A 97 5.14 25.22 17.14
N TYR A 98 6.15 24.38 16.94
CA TYR A 98 7.40 24.45 17.68
C TYR A 98 8.07 25.82 17.53
N TYR A 99 8.13 26.35 16.31
CA TYR A 99 8.74 27.63 16.02
C TYR A 99 8.01 28.81 16.70
N PHE A 100 6.68 28.88 16.57
CA PHE A 100 5.88 29.94 17.19
C PHE A 100 5.91 29.87 18.73
N ARG A 101 6.04 28.66 19.30
CA ARG A 101 6.12 28.47 20.75
C ARG A 101 7.47 28.87 21.33
N ASN A 102 8.56 28.51 20.66
CA ASN A 102 9.91 28.54 21.25
C ASN A 102 10.84 29.63 20.69
N VAL A 103 10.53 30.18 19.50
CA VAL A 103 11.41 31.16 18.83
C VAL A 103 10.77 32.54 18.80
N THR A 104 9.56 32.67 18.24
CA THR A 104 8.91 33.99 18.11
C THR A 104 7.95 34.33 19.24
N PHE A 105 7.54 33.32 20.04
CA PHE A 105 6.53 33.46 21.09
C PHE A 105 5.21 34.09 20.59
N ASP A 106 4.86 33.82 19.33
CA ASP A 106 3.63 34.34 18.69
C ASP A 106 2.47 33.37 18.97
N TYR A 107 1.81 33.58 20.10
CA TYR A 107 0.73 32.71 20.54
C TYR A 107 -0.54 32.80 19.67
N MET A 108 -0.74 33.91 18.95
CA MET A 108 -1.85 34.04 18.00
C MET A 108 -1.66 33.11 16.81
N LYS A 109 -0.46 33.12 16.21
CA LYS A 109 -0.10 32.16 15.14
C LYS A 109 -0.04 30.72 15.64
N LEU A 110 0.44 30.51 16.88
CA LEU A 110 0.43 29.19 17.50
C LEU A 110 -0.99 28.62 17.64
N SER A 111 -1.94 29.42 18.14
CA SER A 111 -3.34 29.00 18.25
C SER A 111 -3.90 28.60 16.88
N SER A 112 -3.67 29.45 15.87
CA SER A 112 -4.16 29.20 14.51
C SER A 112 -3.59 27.92 13.89
N ILE A 113 -2.29 27.64 14.07
CA ILE A 113 -1.69 26.42 13.48
C ILE A 113 -2.13 25.15 14.21
N LEU A 114 -2.35 25.20 15.53
CA LEU A 114 -2.87 24.05 16.29
C LEU A 114 -4.32 23.73 15.92
N GLU A 115 -5.15 24.73 15.67
CA GLU A 115 -6.50 24.53 15.13
C GLU A 115 -6.46 23.88 13.75
N LYS A 116 -5.53 24.30 12.87
CA LYS A 116 -5.33 23.67 11.56
C LYS A 116 -4.84 22.23 11.70
N GLU A 117 -3.88 21.96 12.59
CA GLU A 117 -3.38 20.61 12.87
C GLU A 117 -4.51 19.69 13.34
N SER A 118 -5.36 20.17 14.25
CA SER A 118 -6.54 19.44 14.71
C SER A 118 -7.49 19.08 13.56
N LYS A 119 -7.75 20.02 12.64
CA LYS A 119 -8.60 19.77 11.46
C LYS A 119 -7.97 18.74 10.54
N LEU A 120 -6.66 18.80 10.31
CA LEU A 120 -5.96 17.84 9.46
C LEU A 120 -6.05 16.41 9.99
N TYR A 121 -6.00 16.20 11.32
CA TYR A 121 -6.23 14.85 11.87
C TYR A 121 -7.63 14.32 11.58
N LEU A 122 -8.65 15.18 11.63
CA LEU A 122 -10.02 14.80 11.25
C LEU A 122 -10.13 14.54 9.75
N ASP A 123 -9.46 15.35 8.92
CA ASP A 123 -9.44 15.17 7.47
C ASP A 123 -8.78 13.84 7.07
N VAL A 124 -7.71 13.41 7.77
CA VAL A 124 -7.08 12.09 7.55
C VAL A 124 -8.06 10.94 7.76
N ILE A 125 -8.96 11.07 8.73
CA ILE A 125 -10.00 10.07 9.03
C ILE A 125 -11.09 10.12 7.95
N ASN A 126 -11.54 11.31 7.57
CA ASN A 126 -12.72 11.48 6.73
C ASN A 126 -12.47 11.38 5.21
N GLU A 127 -11.24 11.64 4.75
CA GLU A 127 -10.95 11.67 3.32
C GLU A 127 -10.84 10.28 2.68
N THR A 128 -11.47 10.11 1.52
CA THR A 128 -11.28 8.93 0.67
C THR A 128 -10.04 9.11 -0.19
N LYS A 129 -8.97 8.37 0.12
CA LYS A 129 -7.74 8.39 -0.68
C LYS A 129 -7.86 7.47 -1.92
N ILE A 130 -7.19 7.83 -3.01
CA ILE A 130 -7.01 6.95 -4.18
C ILE A 130 -5.60 6.36 -4.10
N ASP A 131 -5.49 5.04 -4.35
CA ASP A 131 -4.21 4.35 -4.22
C ASP A 131 -3.33 4.72 -5.43
N PRO A 132 -2.08 5.16 -5.20
CA PRO A 132 -1.17 5.40 -6.30
C PRO A 132 -0.89 4.09 -7.03
N ILE A 133 -0.84 4.17 -8.36
CA ILE A 133 -0.45 3.06 -9.22
C ILE A 133 0.99 3.29 -9.66
N TYR A 134 1.81 2.25 -9.54
CA TYR A 134 3.21 2.30 -9.88
C TYR A 134 3.51 1.55 -11.17
N TYR A 135 4.36 2.13 -12.01
CA TYR A 135 4.79 1.55 -13.27
C TYR A 135 6.31 1.47 -13.32
N ARG A 136 6.84 0.29 -13.63
CA ARG A 136 8.25 0.16 -14.02
C ARG A 136 8.37 0.55 -15.48
N ILE A 137 9.33 1.42 -15.80
CA ILE A 137 9.63 1.87 -17.16
C ILE A 137 11.13 1.68 -17.40
N SER A 138 11.49 0.90 -18.41
CA SER A 138 12.86 0.76 -18.88
C SER A 138 13.02 1.22 -20.31
N PHE A 139 14.14 1.90 -20.57
CA PHE A 139 14.47 2.45 -21.88
C PHE A 139 15.64 1.66 -22.49
N TYR A 140 15.43 1.10 -23.68
CA TYR A 140 16.35 0.21 -24.38
C TYR A 140 16.56 0.63 -25.83
N GLY A 141 17.69 0.24 -26.42
CA GLY A 141 18.05 0.53 -27.79
C GLY A 141 18.89 1.80 -27.98
N LYS A 142 19.58 1.87 -29.13
CA LYS A 142 20.53 2.93 -29.45
C LYS A 142 19.87 4.26 -29.82
N GLY A 143 18.58 4.24 -30.15
CA GLY A 143 17.78 5.46 -30.38
C GLY A 143 17.66 6.37 -29.15
N PHE A 144 17.83 5.84 -27.93
CA PHE A 144 17.90 6.68 -26.73
C PHE A 144 19.30 7.24 -26.49
N SER A 145 19.35 8.44 -25.89
CA SER A 145 20.58 9.07 -25.41
C SER A 145 21.28 8.20 -24.36
N ASN A 146 22.60 8.38 -24.20
CA ASN A 146 23.39 7.62 -23.23
C ASN A 146 22.87 7.77 -21.78
N LEU A 147 22.17 8.85 -21.47
CA LEU A 147 21.58 9.08 -20.15
C LEU A 147 20.35 8.20 -19.89
N LEU A 148 19.57 7.89 -20.94
CA LEU A 148 18.35 7.10 -20.83
C LEU A 148 18.57 5.63 -21.19
N ARG A 149 19.55 5.32 -22.05
CA ARG A 149 19.79 3.95 -22.49
C ARG A 149 20.10 3.02 -21.31
N ASN A 150 19.39 1.89 -21.26
CA ASN A 150 19.45 0.89 -20.20
C ASN A 150 19.06 1.42 -18.80
N ARG A 151 18.40 2.58 -18.75
CA ARG A 151 17.88 3.15 -17.50
C ARG A 151 16.53 2.50 -17.18
N THR A 152 16.34 2.16 -15.90
CA THR A 152 15.08 1.64 -15.38
C THR A 152 14.60 2.52 -14.24
N CYS A 153 13.32 2.89 -14.28
CA CYS A 153 12.71 3.79 -13.31
C CYS A 153 11.35 3.24 -12.84
N ILE A 154 10.91 3.68 -11.66
CA ILE A 154 9.53 3.54 -11.19
C ILE A 154 8.83 4.89 -11.29
N LEU A 155 7.67 4.90 -11.94
CA LEU A 155 6.76 6.05 -12.05
C LEU A 155 5.61 5.88 -11.08
N ALA A 156 5.41 6.84 -10.18
CA ALA A 156 4.21 6.99 -9.36
C ALA A 156 3.13 7.75 -10.15
N ASN A 157 1.93 7.19 -10.24
CA ASN A 157 0.79 7.83 -10.88
C ASN A 157 -0.43 7.83 -9.94
N GLU A 158 -1.00 9.01 -9.73
CA GLU A 158 -2.12 9.24 -8.80
C GLU A 158 -3.48 8.91 -9.43
N ALA A 159 -3.55 8.92 -10.77
CA ALA A 159 -4.76 8.58 -11.49
C ALA A 159 -4.77 7.08 -11.84
N ALA A 160 -5.96 6.48 -11.79
CA ALA A 160 -6.24 5.12 -12.27
C ALA A 160 -6.13 5.04 -13.80
N GLN A 161 -4.94 5.34 -14.32
CA GLN A 161 -4.63 5.31 -15.73
C GLN A 161 -4.20 3.90 -16.09
N HIS A 162 -4.83 3.32 -17.12
CA HIS A 162 -4.39 2.05 -17.68
C HIS A 162 -3.00 2.19 -18.32
N VAL A 163 -2.25 1.08 -18.40
CA VAL A 163 -0.93 1.01 -19.07
C VAL A 163 -0.96 1.67 -20.45
N ASN A 164 -2.06 1.53 -21.20
CA ASN A 164 -2.23 2.12 -22.53
C ASN A 164 -2.13 3.66 -22.54
N GLN A 165 -2.60 4.32 -21.48
CA GLN A 165 -2.48 5.79 -21.38
C GLN A 165 -1.02 6.19 -21.14
N ILE A 166 -0.28 5.43 -20.35
CA ILE A 166 1.16 5.62 -20.18
C ILE A 166 1.90 5.41 -21.51
N HIS A 167 1.53 4.38 -22.28
CA HIS A 167 2.10 4.15 -23.62
C HIS A 167 1.83 5.34 -24.55
N ASN A 168 0.62 5.91 -24.53
CA ASN A 168 0.28 7.08 -25.34
C ASN A 168 1.11 8.30 -24.95
N ILE A 169 1.23 8.59 -23.65
CA ILE A 169 2.07 9.70 -23.14
C ILE A 169 3.53 9.51 -23.56
N LEU A 170 4.07 8.29 -23.39
CA LEU A 170 5.44 7.97 -23.78
C LEU A 170 5.66 8.04 -25.29
N SER A 171 4.66 7.70 -26.11
CA SER A 171 4.73 7.80 -27.57
C SER A 171 4.79 9.24 -28.05
N ILE A 172 4.09 10.15 -27.36
CA ILE A 172 4.16 11.60 -27.64
C ILE A 172 5.54 12.14 -27.26
N MET A 173 6.08 11.73 -26.11
CA MET A 173 7.40 12.17 -25.66
C MET A 173 8.55 11.59 -26.51
N TYR A 174 8.40 10.36 -27.00
CA TYR A 174 9.40 9.66 -27.80
C TYR A 174 8.78 9.14 -29.12
N PRO A 175 8.68 10.00 -30.16
CA PRO A 175 8.08 9.61 -31.43
C PRO A 175 8.80 8.42 -32.07
N GLY A 176 8.03 7.39 -32.47
CA GLY A 176 8.59 6.18 -33.11
C GLY A 176 9.12 5.12 -32.15
N VAL A 177 8.78 5.21 -30.86
CA VAL A 177 9.12 4.18 -29.85
C VAL A 177 8.30 2.91 -30.01
N ASN A 178 8.96 1.76 -29.85
CA ASN A 178 8.29 0.46 -29.75
C ASN A 178 8.09 0.07 -28.30
N PHE A 179 7.00 -0.63 -27.99
CA PHE A 179 6.73 -1.16 -26.66
C PHE A 179 7.00 -2.67 -26.59
N HIS A 180 7.67 -3.10 -25.53
CA HIS A 180 7.77 -4.51 -25.17
C HIS A 180 6.55 -4.88 -24.31
N GLU A 181 5.65 -5.71 -24.86
CA GLU A 181 4.38 -6.06 -24.23
C GLU A 181 4.49 -7.20 -23.20
N SER A 182 5.52 -8.04 -23.32
CA SER A 182 5.71 -9.18 -22.42
C SER A 182 6.22 -8.72 -21.04
N LEU A 183 5.83 -9.44 -19.99
CA LEU A 183 6.45 -9.31 -18.67
C LEU A 183 7.84 -9.98 -18.61
N GLU A 184 8.25 -10.68 -19.67
CA GLU A 184 9.58 -11.22 -19.80
C GLU A 184 10.65 -10.13 -19.88
N GLU A 185 11.85 -10.46 -19.44
CA GLU A 185 12.97 -9.54 -19.60
C GLU A 185 13.37 -9.43 -21.07
N VAL A 186 13.71 -8.21 -21.47
CA VAL A 186 14.16 -7.90 -22.82
C VAL A 186 15.50 -8.60 -23.06
N THR A 187 15.64 -9.30 -24.19
CA THR A 187 16.88 -10.03 -24.53
C THR A 187 18.03 -9.06 -24.79
N GLU A 188 19.28 -9.52 -24.67
CA GLU A 188 20.45 -8.67 -24.97
C GLU A 188 20.46 -8.15 -26.41
N GLU A 189 19.91 -8.91 -27.36
CA GLU A 189 19.72 -8.45 -28.74
C GLU A 189 18.72 -7.30 -28.81
N GLN A 190 17.57 -7.44 -28.14
CA GLN A 190 16.54 -6.41 -28.08
C GLN A 190 17.02 -5.14 -27.37
N LYS A 191 17.84 -5.28 -26.32
CA LYS A 191 18.47 -4.14 -25.61
C LYS A 191 19.40 -3.33 -26.52
N ASN A 192 20.06 -3.98 -27.46
CA ASN A 192 21.04 -3.39 -28.38
C ASN A 192 20.46 -3.01 -29.75
N THR A 193 19.14 -3.03 -29.90
CA THR A 193 18.45 -2.62 -31.13
C THR A 193 18.78 -1.18 -31.53
N GLU A 194 18.75 -0.87 -32.83
CA GLU A 194 18.97 0.50 -33.32
C GLU A 194 17.79 1.44 -33.00
N ARG A 195 16.59 0.88 -32.83
CA ARG A 195 15.35 1.65 -32.57
C ARG A 195 15.16 1.92 -31.08
N MET A 196 14.25 2.84 -30.74
CA MET A 196 13.81 3.06 -29.37
C MET A 196 12.86 1.95 -28.93
N LEU A 197 13.15 1.30 -27.81
CA LEU A 197 12.32 0.27 -27.20
C LEU A 197 12.04 0.62 -25.73
N ILE A 198 10.77 0.72 -25.34
CA ILE A 198 10.37 0.89 -23.95
C ILE A 198 9.72 -0.40 -23.46
N HIS A 199 10.11 -0.85 -22.26
CA HIS A 199 9.39 -1.89 -21.55
C HIS A 199 8.73 -1.28 -20.31
N ALA A 200 7.40 -1.14 -20.36
CA ALA A 200 6.60 -0.57 -19.28
C ALA A 200 5.53 -1.56 -18.79
N HIS A 201 5.44 -1.78 -17.48
CA HIS A 201 4.38 -2.60 -16.87
C HIS A 201 4.10 -2.17 -15.43
N ARG A 202 2.91 -2.53 -14.92
CA ARG A 202 2.50 -2.22 -13.55
C ARG A 202 3.33 -3.02 -12.55
N VAL A 203 3.74 -2.37 -11.47
CA VAL A 203 4.37 -2.99 -10.30
C VAL A 203 3.55 -2.73 -9.05
N PHE A 204 3.71 -3.58 -8.04
CA PHE A 204 3.03 -3.50 -6.75
C PHE A 204 4.00 -3.08 -5.66
N THR A 205 3.48 -2.48 -4.60
CA THR A 205 4.29 -1.97 -3.50
C THR A 205 4.70 -3.12 -2.59
N VAL A 206 5.96 -3.14 -2.19
CA VAL A 206 6.44 -4.05 -1.14
C VAL A 206 6.60 -3.23 0.12
N SER A 207 5.67 -3.40 1.06
CA SER A 207 5.71 -2.65 2.32
C SER A 207 7.05 -2.86 3.03
N THR A 208 7.74 -1.74 3.27
CA THR A 208 9.06 -1.70 3.92
C THR A 208 8.99 -1.94 5.43
N LYS A 209 7.81 -1.70 6.03
CA LYS A 209 7.57 -1.84 7.46
C LYS A 209 6.38 -2.77 7.69
N TYR A 210 6.64 -3.95 8.25
CA TYR A 210 5.57 -4.80 8.75
C TYR A 210 5.17 -4.29 10.13
N TYR A 211 4.22 -3.38 10.17
CA TYR A 211 3.57 -3.05 11.41
C TYR A 211 2.51 -4.10 11.67
N ASP A 212 2.71 -4.87 12.73
CA ASP A 212 1.69 -5.82 13.20
C ASP A 212 0.59 -5.02 13.93
N PHE A 213 -0.28 -4.39 13.16
CA PHE A 213 -1.41 -3.61 13.67
C PHE A 213 -2.61 -4.49 14.03
N ARG A 214 -2.46 -5.82 14.02
CA ARG A 214 -3.57 -6.75 14.30
C ARG A 214 -4.12 -6.63 15.72
N ASP A 215 -3.32 -6.07 16.63
CA ASP A 215 -3.70 -5.79 18.02
C ASP A 215 -4.15 -4.33 18.26
N GLN A 216 -4.18 -3.48 17.22
CA GLN A 216 -4.55 -2.06 17.35
C GLN A 216 -5.77 -1.75 16.47
N GLU A 217 -6.80 -1.15 17.06
CA GLU A 217 -7.95 -0.62 16.33
C GLU A 217 -7.57 0.68 15.62
N LEU A 218 -6.87 0.54 14.49
CA LEU A 218 -6.46 1.68 13.67
C LEU A 218 -7.47 1.93 12.55
N HIS A 219 -7.72 3.21 12.30
CA HIS A 219 -8.53 3.65 11.17
C HIS A 219 -7.88 3.19 9.84
N PRO A 220 -8.67 2.71 8.85
CA PRO A 220 -8.14 2.21 7.57
C PRO A 220 -7.21 3.19 6.85
N ASN A 221 -7.54 4.49 6.85
CA ASN A 221 -6.70 5.52 6.22
C ASN A 221 -5.30 5.63 6.84
N ILE A 222 -5.18 5.41 8.15
CA ILE A 222 -3.88 5.42 8.85
C ILE A 222 -3.06 4.21 8.42
N LEU A 223 -3.67 3.02 8.40
CA LEU A 223 -3.03 1.79 7.95
C LEU A 223 -2.51 1.92 6.51
N ARG A 224 -3.33 2.52 5.65
CA ARG A 224 -3.02 2.77 4.25
C ARG A 224 -1.84 3.71 4.06
N TYR A 225 -1.75 4.80 4.84
CA TYR A 225 -0.57 5.66 4.82
C TYR A 225 0.70 4.87 5.14
N TYR A 226 0.70 4.05 6.19
CA TYR A 226 1.90 3.27 6.56
C TYR A 226 2.22 2.13 5.57
N ARG A 227 1.24 1.66 4.81
CA ARG A 227 1.42 0.65 3.74
C ARG A 227 2.01 1.28 2.48
N ASP A 228 1.48 2.43 2.06
CA ASP A 228 1.67 2.99 0.73
C ASP A 228 2.51 4.28 0.70
N PHE A 229 3.01 4.73 1.85
CA PHE A 229 3.89 5.89 1.94
C PHE A 229 5.33 5.50 2.29
N ASN A 230 6.29 6.29 1.82
CA ASN A 230 7.72 6.04 1.98
C ASN A 230 8.18 4.66 1.47
N ILE A 231 7.70 4.27 0.29
CA ILE A 231 8.03 2.97 -0.31
C ILE A 231 9.25 3.09 -1.21
N SER A 232 10.24 2.20 -1.02
CA SER A 232 11.41 2.08 -1.91
C SER A 232 11.53 0.73 -2.62
N LYS A 233 10.58 -0.18 -2.38
CA LYS A 233 10.59 -1.53 -2.94
C LYS A 233 9.29 -1.80 -3.68
N PHE A 234 9.43 -2.33 -4.90
CA PHE A 234 8.32 -2.65 -5.77
C PHE A 234 8.50 -4.06 -6.31
N GLU A 235 7.42 -4.78 -6.57
CA GLU A 235 7.49 -6.13 -7.13
C GLU A 235 6.61 -6.31 -8.37
N SER A 236 7.07 -7.19 -9.25
CA SER A 236 6.23 -7.80 -10.27
C SER A 236 6.46 -9.30 -10.27
N THR A 237 5.37 -10.04 -10.48
CA THR A 237 5.38 -11.50 -10.50
C THR A 237 4.84 -11.96 -11.85
N ARG A 238 5.54 -12.89 -12.49
CA ARG A 238 5.13 -13.49 -13.76
C ARG A 238 5.20 -15.01 -13.67
N PRO A 239 4.35 -15.74 -14.40
CA PRO A 239 4.48 -17.18 -14.47
C PRO A 239 5.61 -17.60 -15.41
N ILE A 240 6.20 -18.75 -15.12
CA ILE A 240 7.27 -19.37 -15.91
C ILE A 240 6.87 -20.82 -16.21
N GLY A 241 6.93 -21.23 -17.48
CA GLY A 241 6.77 -22.63 -17.88
C GLY A 241 5.72 -22.86 -18.96
N LYS A 242 5.65 -24.11 -19.45
CA LYS A 242 4.83 -24.49 -20.62
C LYS A 242 3.37 -24.82 -20.27
N LYS A 243 3.05 -25.17 -19.02
CA LYS A 243 1.70 -25.55 -18.58
C LYS A 243 1.20 -24.58 -17.50
N LEU A 244 0.71 -23.42 -17.94
CA LEU A 244 0.20 -22.37 -17.04
C LEU A 244 -1.13 -22.72 -16.35
N ASN A 245 -1.87 -23.68 -16.91
CA ASN A 245 -3.22 -24.04 -16.44
C ASN A 245 -3.21 -25.06 -15.29
N ASP A 246 -2.04 -25.66 -14.98
CA ASP A 246 -1.90 -26.63 -13.91
C ASP A 246 -1.15 -26.00 -12.74
N ILE A 247 -1.86 -25.77 -11.64
CA ILE A 247 -1.33 -25.09 -10.46
C ILE A 247 -0.13 -25.83 -9.88
N THR A 248 -0.07 -27.16 -10.01
CA THR A 248 1.04 -27.98 -9.48
C THR A 248 2.36 -27.76 -10.22
N ASN A 249 2.28 -27.22 -11.43
CA ASN A 249 3.42 -26.94 -12.31
C ASN A 249 3.62 -25.43 -12.54
N LEU A 250 2.86 -24.58 -11.86
CA LEU A 250 2.93 -23.13 -11.98
C LEU A 250 4.10 -22.56 -11.18
N TRP A 251 5.25 -22.45 -11.83
CA TRP A 251 6.38 -21.71 -11.27
C TRP A 251 6.20 -20.22 -11.52
N LEU A 252 6.56 -19.39 -10.54
CA LEU A 252 6.53 -17.94 -10.68
C LEU A 252 7.95 -17.36 -10.59
N GLU A 253 8.20 -16.30 -11.34
CA GLU A 253 9.35 -15.41 -11.10
C GLU A 253 8.83 -14.15 -10.41
N LYS A 254 9.35 -13.88 -9.21
CA LYS A 254 9.15 -12.61 -8.51
C LYS A 254 10.37 -11.74 -8.73
N THR A 255 10.16 -10.54 -9.25
CA THR A 255 11.20 -9.52 -9.44
C THR A 255 10.94 -8.37 -8.50
N ILE A 256 11.91 -8.03 -7.65
CA ILE A 256 11.85 -6.92 -6.70
C ILE A 256 12.78 -5.81 -7.19
N PHE A 257 12.21 -4.64 -7.45
CA PHE A 257 12.90 -3.41 -7.82
C PHE A 257 13.12 -2.56 -6.58
N ILE A 258 14.35 -2.11 -6.37
CA ILE A 258 14.72 -1.21 -5.28
C ILE A 258 15.07 0.15 -5.88
N THR A 259 14.38 1.20 -5.46
CA THR A 259 14.57 2.56 -5.96
C THR A 259 15.63 3.33 -5.16
N GLU A 260 16.24 4.33 -5.79
CA GLU A 260 17.24 5.23 -5.17
C GLU A 260 16.65 6.00 -3.97
N ARG A 261 15.37 6.32 -4.04
CA ARG A 261 14.63 7.09 -3.03
C ARG A 261 13.27 6.45 -2.78
N THR A 262 12.70 6.74 -1.63
CA THR A 262 11.31 6.38 -1.33
C THR A 262 10.35 7.21 -2.17
N LEU A 263 9.20 6.65 -2.52
CA LEU A 263 8.07 7.35 -3.12
C LEU A 263 6.96 7.54 -2.08
N PRO A 264 6.22 8.65 -2.13
CA PRO A 264 6.41 9.79 -3.04
C PRO A 264 7.64 10.64 -2.65
N CYS A 265 8.19 11.42 -3.61
CA CYS A 265 9.36 12.28 -3.37
C CYS A 265 9.36 13.51 -4.29
N LEU A 266 10.50 14.20 -4.41
CA LEU A 266 10.69 15.38 -5.28
C LEU A 266 10.31 15.15 -6.76
N THR A 267 10.30 13.91 -7.23
CA THR A 267 9.94 13.55 -8.60
C THR A 267 9.05 12.30 -8.61
N LYS A 268 8.06 12.28 -9.52
CA LYS A 268 7.19 11.11 -9.74
C LYS A 268 7.92 9.91 -10.35
N LEU A 269 9.06 10.15 -11.01
CA LEU A 269 9.91 9.13 -11.63
C LEU A 269 11.20 8.97 -10.82
N VAL A 270 11.49 7.76 -10.34
CA VAL A 270 12.67 7.47 -9.51
C VAL A 270 13.46 6.30 -10.10
N ASP A 271 14.79 6.43 -10.09
CA ASP A 271 15.70 5.40 -10.63
C ASP A 271 15.67 4.12 -9.81
N VAL A 272 15.66 2.98 -10.50
CA VAL A 272 15.90 1.66 -9.90
C VAL A 272 17.40 1.43 -9.80
N ILE A 273 17.90 1.21 -8.59
CA ILE A 273 19.31 1.00 -8.29
C ILE A 273 19.67 -0.47 -8.14
N ASN A 274 18.70 -1.34 -7.84
CA ASN A 274 18.92 -2.77 -7.68
C ASN A 274 17.68 -3.57 -8.09
N VAL A 275 17.90 -4.78 -8.61
CA VAL A 275 16.87 -5.70 -9.05
C VAL A 275 17.20 -7.09 -8.51
N ILE A 276 16.30 -7.65 -7.71
CA ILE A 276 16.42 -9.00 -7.15
C ILE A 276 15.40 -9.89 -7.85
N ARG A 277 15.82 -11.09 -8.26
CA ARG A 277 14.94 -12.07 -8.90
C ARG A 277 14.92 -13.35 -8.09
N GLU A 278 13.72 -13.88 -7.87
CA GLU A 278 13.49 -15.11 -7.13
C GLU A 278 12.50 -16.00 -7.87
N LYS A 279 12.76 -17.31 -7.87
CA LYS A 279 11.82 -18.31 -8.39
C LYS A 279 11.01 -18.89 -7.24
N LEU A 280 9.70 -18.80 -7.35
CA LEU A 280 8.77 -19.40 -6.41
C LEU A 280 8.33 -20.76 -6.94
N SER A 281 8.43 -21.78 -6.09
CA SER A 281 7.86 -23.08 -6.39
C SER A 281 6.33 -23.00 -6.41
N PRO A 282 5.65 -23.94 -7.08
CA PRO A 282 4.19 -24.00 -7.12
C PRO A 282 3.52 -23.94 -5.73
N VAL A 283 4.08 -24.63 -4.73
CA VAL A 283 3.55 -24.63 -3.35
C VAL A 283 3.74 -23.25 -2.70
N VAL A 284 4.91 -22.63 -2.85
CA VAL A 284 5.18 -21.29 -2.31
C VAL A 284 4.29 -20.24 -2.98
N ALA A 285 4.09 -20.34 -4.29
CA ALA A 285 3.17 -19.47 -5.03
C ALA A 285 1.72 -19.59 -4.51
N ALA A 286 1.27 -20.80 -4.16
CA ALA A 286 -0.02 -21.01 -3.54
C ALA A 286 -0.12 -20.39 -2.14
N ILE A 287 0.93 -20.51 -1.31
CA ILE A 287 1.00 -19.89 0.02
C ILE A 287 0.92 -18.36 -0.09
N ASP A 288 1.74 -17.76 -0.95
CA ASP A 288 1.74 -16.31 -1.20
C ASP A 288 0.36 -15.84 -1.64
N LYS A 289 -0.28 -16.57 -2.56
CA LYS A 289 -1.61 -16.22 -3.05
C LYS A 289 -2.67 -16.25 -1.93
N MET A 290 -2.60 -17.24 -1.05
CA MET A 290 -3.52 -17.35 0.07
C MET A 290 -3.30 -16.23 1.09
N ASN A 291 -2.05 -15.89 1.40
CA ASN A 291 -1.71 -14.78 2.28
C ASN A 291 -2.18 -13.44 1.72
N GLU A 292 -1.96 -13.16 0.43
CA GLU A 292 -2.49 -11.96 -0.24
C GLU A 292 -4.02 -11.86 -0.12
N THR A 293 -4.70 -13.00 -0.26
CA THR A 293 -6.15 -13.07 -0.16
C THR A 293 -6.61 -12.79 1.27
N ASN A 294 -5.92 -13.38 2.27
CA ASN A 294 -6.17 -13.13 3.68
C ASN A 294 -5.97 -11.66 4.05
N ASP A 295 -4.83 -11.08 3.67
CA ASP A 295 -4.50 -9.68 3.93
C ASP A 295 -5.55 -8.75 3.31
N LYS A 296 -6.04 -9.07 2.10
CA LYS A 296 -7.12 -8.32 1.44
C LYS A 296 -8.44 -8.40 2.21
N ILE A 297 -8.86 -9.59 2.65
CA ILE A 297 -10.10 -9.75 3.42
C ILE A 297 -9.99 -9.02 4.75
N ILE A 298 -8.86 -9.15 5.47
CA ILE A 298 -8.62 -8.48 6.75
C ILE A 298 -8.69 -6.96 6.57
N PHE A 299 -8.09 -6.41 5.53
CA PHE A 299 -8.16 -4.98 5.23
C PHE A 299 -9.61 -4.51 5.00
N LEU A 300 -10.38 -5.25 4.18
CA LEU A 300 -11.79 -4.95 3.92
C LEU A 300 -12.65 -5.09 5.18
N MET A 301 -12.33 -6.01 6.09
CA MET A 301 -13.00 -6.13 7.38
C MET A 301 -12.76 -4.88 8.24
N ILE A 302 -11.54 -4.35 8.26
CA ILE A 302 -11.22 -3.11 9.01
C ILE A 302 -12.00 -1.93 8.42
N GLU A 303 -12.03 -1.79 7.08
CA GLU A 303 -12.86 -0.78 6.41
C GLU A 303 -14.35 -0.95 6.70
N CYS A 304 -14.85 -2.18 6.67
CA CYS A 304 -16.25 -2.47 6.96
C CYS A 304 -16.62 -2.11 8.41
N LYS A 305 -15.77 -2.46 9.39
CA LYS A 305 -15.99 -2.10 10.81
C LYS A 305 -16.08 -0.59 11.00
N GLU A 306 -15.18 0.16 10.38
CA GLU A 306 -15.18 1.61 10.49
C GLU A 306 -16.42 2.23 9.85
N ASN A 307 -16.81 1.73 8.66
CA ASN A 307 -18.03 2.19 8.00
C ASN A 307 -19.30 1.92 8.83
N VAL A 308 -19.37 0.77 9.53
CA VAL A 308 -20.48 0.47 10.46
C VAL A 308 -20.54 1.52 11.57
N LYS A 309 -19.41 1.80 12.23
CA LYS A 309 -19.32 2.80 13.29
C LYS A 309 -19.73 4.20 12.81
N ILE A 310 -19.25 4.62 11.64
CA ILE A 310 -19.60 5.91 11.04
C ILE A 310 -21.10 5.98 10.71
N ASN A 311 -21.68 4.90 10.18
CA ASN A 311 -23.11 4.85 9.85
C ASN A 311 -23.99 4.93 11.10
N GLU A 312 -23.59 4.27 12.19
CA GLU A 312 -24.29 4.36 13.48
C GLU A 312 -24.30 5.78 14.03
N LEU A 313 -23.15 6.45 14.04
CA LEU A 313 -23.05 7.85 14.47
C LEU A 313 -23.94 8.77 13.62
N LYS A 314 -23.90 8.62 12.29
CA LYS A 314 -24.76 9.39 11.37
C LYS A 314 -26.24 9.12 11.59
N ARG A 315 -26.61 7.88 11.88
CA ARG A 315 -27.99 7.49 12.18
C ARG A 315 -28.46 8.14 13.48
N GLU A 316 -27.65 8.12 14.54
CA GLU A 316 -27.98 8.80 15.80
C GLU A 316 -28.15 10.30 15.61
N GLU A 317 -27.26 10.95 14.87
CA GLU A 317 -27.34 12.38 14.56
C GLU A 317 -28.58 12.73 13.75
N ALA A 318 -28.93 11.91 12.75
CA ALA A 318 -30.15 12.06 11.97
C ALA A 318 -31.40 11.97 12.86
N LEU A 319 -31.45 10.95 13.73
CA LEU A 319 -32.56 10.76 14.68
C LEU A 319 -32.67 11.93 15.66
N LYS A 320 -31.55 12.38 16.25
CA LYS A 320 -31.49 13.57 17.13
C LYS A 320 -31.97 14.84 16.41
N ALA A 321 -31.71 14.95 15.11
CA ALA A 321 -32.14 16.07 14.28
C ALA A 321 -33.55 15.91 13.66
N GLY A 322 -34.30 14.85 14.01
CA GLY A 322 -35.63 14.58 13.45
C GLY A 322 -35.63 14.25 11.95
N ARG A 323 -34.48 13.85 11.39
CA ARG A 323 -34.31 13.46 9.98
C ARG A 323 -34.42 11.95 9.84
N THR A 324 -34.99 11.50 8.72
CA THR A 324 -34.95 10.09 8.33
C THR A 324 -33.51 9.67 8.05
N PRO A 325 -32.98 8.60 8.69
CA PRO A 325 -31.66 8.08 8.37
C PRO A 325 -31.56 7.73 6.87
N GLU A 326 -30.46 8.10 6.23
CA GLU A 326 -30.20 7.67 4.86
C GLU A 326 -30.07 6.13 4.79
N LYS A 327 -30.50 5.53 3.67
CA LYS A 327 -30.28 4.10 3.43
C LYS A 327 -28.77 3.84 3.39
N GLU A 328 -28.31 2.94 4.25
CA GLU A 328 -26.92 2.53 4.35
C GLU A 328 -26.42 2.00 3.01
N LYS A 329 -25.27 2.50 2.54
CA LYS A 329 -24.60 1.93 1.38
C LYS A 329 -23.92 0.63 1.82
N SER A 330 -24.39 -0.49 1.28
CA SER A 330 -23.74 -1.79 1.45
C SER A 330 -22.29 -1.73 0.94
N SER A 331 -21.36 -2.38 1.65
CA SER A 331 -19.96 -2.50 1.27
C SER A 331 -19.85 -3.55 0.15
N GLY A 332 -20.25 -3.14 -1.06
CA GLY A 332 -20.33 -4.04 -2.21
C GLY A 332 -19.01 -4.77 -2.50
N ASP A 333 -17.87 -4.11 -2.30
CA ASP A 333 -16.55 -4.69 -2.48
C ASP A 333 -16.25 -5.79 -1.44
N PHE A 334 -16.65 -5.60 -0.18
CA PHE A 334 -16.48 -6.61 0.87
C PHE A 334 -17.32 -7.85 0.58
N THR A 335 -18.62 -7.68 0.26
CA THR A 335 -19.50 -8.78 -0.11
C THR A 335 -19.01 -9.53 -1.35
N MET A 336 -18.56 -8.79 -2.39
CA MET A 336 -18.05 -9.38 -3.63
C MET A 336 -16.81 -10.25 -3.38
N VAL A 337 -15.85 -9.74 -2.60
CA VAL A 337 -14.62 -10.49 -2.28
C VAL A 337 -14.93 -11.70 -1.44
N LEU A 338 -15.80 -11.57 -0.43
CA LEU A 338 -16.22 -12.67 0.43
C LEU A 338 -16.90 -13.79 -0.37
N LYS A 339 -17.85 -13.43 -1.25
CA LYS A 339 -18.48 -14.36 -2.16
C LYS A 339 -17.47 -15.07 -3.06
N GLY A 340 -16.54 -14.32 -3.67
CA GLY A 340 -15.53 -14.90 -4.56
C GLY A 340 -14.55 -15.87 -3.89
N CYS A 341 -14.37 -15.77 -2.56
CA CYS A 341 -13.51 -16.68 -1.80
C CYS A 341 -14.28 -17.93 -1.32
N ILE A 342 -15.53 -17.77 -0.88
CA ILE A 342 -16.37 -18.87 -0.39
C ILE A 342 -16.92 -19.72 -1.55
N GLU A 343 -17.33 -19.06 -2.64
CA GLU A 343 -17.94 -19.67 -3.82
C GLU A 343 -17.11 -19.34 -5.08
N PRO A 344 -15.91 -19.93 -5.24
CA PRO A 344 -15.00 -19.62 -6.34
C PRO A 344 -15.47 -20.28 -7.66
N THR A 345 -16.36 -19.61 -8.40
CA THR A 345 -16.98 -20.16 -9.62
C THR A 345 -16.05 -20.26 -10.84
N VAL A 346 -14.99 -19.45 -10.91
CA VAL A 346 -14.10 -19.36 -12.09
C VAL A 346 -12.73 -19.98 -11.83
N ASN A 347 -12.12 -19.64 -10.69
CA ASN A 347 -10.72 -19.96 -10.42
C ASN A 347 -10.54 -21.25 -9.60
N GLY A 348 -11.60 -21.99 -9.25
CA GLY A 348 -11.53 -23.25 -8.48
C GLY A 348 -11.15 -23.13 -7.00
N GLY A 349 -10.64 -21.98 -6.56
CA GLY A 349 -10.37 -21.64 -5.15
C GLY A 349 -9.53 -22.67 -4.41
N ILE A 350 -9.91 -22.99 -3.16
CA ILE A 350 -9.12 -23.89 -2.30
C ILE A 350 -9.05 -25.31 -2.87
N ALA A 351 -10.05 -25.74 -3.64
CA ALA A 351 -10.08 -27.07 -4.26
C ALA A 351 -8.88 -27.30 -5.19
N ASN A 352 -8.36 -26.25 -5.84
CA ASN A 352 -7.17 -26.39 -6.68
C ASN A 352 -5.93 -26.83 -5.91
N PHE A 353 -5.82 -26.46 -4.64
CA PHE A 353 -4.67 -26.79 -3.81
C PHE A 353 -4.65 -28.25 -3.35
N GLN A 354 -5.76 -28.98 -3.48
CA GLN A 354 -5.86 -30.39 -3.10
C GLN A 354 -4.84 -31.26 -3.84
N SER A 355 -4.54 -30.90 -5.09
CA SER A 355 -3.53 -31.55 -5.92
C SER A 355 -2.14 -31.59 -5.29
N PHE A 356 -1.79 -30.61 -4.43
CA PHE A 356 -0.53 -30.58 -3.69
C PHE A 356 -0.48 -31.58 -2.53
N PHE A 357 -1.63 -32.05 -2.04
CA PHE A 357 -1.72 -32.88 -0.83
C PHE A 357 -1.66 -34.38 -1.11
N ASN A 358 -1.65 -34.77 -2.38
CA ASN A 358 -1.51 -36.17 -2.78
C ASN A 358 -0.06 -36.64 -2.67
N ASP A 359 0.15 -37.87 -2.23
CA ASP A 359 1.49 -38.47 -2.12
C ASP A 359 2.23 -38.49 -3.47
N GLU A 360 1.51 -38.63 -4.58
CA GLU A 360 2.06 -38.58 -5.93
C GLU A 360 2.80 -37.26 -6.23
N TYR A 361 2.30 -36.12 -5.71
CA TYR A 361 2.97 -34.83 -5.89
C TYR A 361 4.35 -34.83 -5.22
N LEU A 362 4.40 -35.27 -3.96
CA LEU A 362 5.65 -35.38 -3.20
C LEU A 362 6.61 -36.42 -3.80
N ILE A 363 6.09 -37.53 -4.34
CA ILE A 363 6.91 -38.55 -5.00
C ILE A 363 7.58 -37.99 -6.25
N ASN A 364 6.86 -37.18 -7.03
CA ASN A 364 7.32 -36.62 -8.30
C ASN A 364 8.11 -35.30 -8.14
N SER A 365 8.07 -34.68 -6.95
CA SER A 365 8.85 -33.47 -6.69
C SER A 365 10.36 -33.74 -6.64
N LYS A 366 11.12 -32.82 -7.25
CA LYS A 366 12.59 -32.77 -7.16
C LYS A 366 13.09 -32.23 -5.82
N HIS A 367 12.23 -31.58 -5.03
CA HIS A 367 12.56 -30.90 -3.77
C HIS A 367 11.72 -31.43 -2.60
N LYS A 368 11.60 -32.75 -2.49
CA LYS A 368 10.67 -33.46 -1.58
C LYS A 368 10.64 -32.94 -0.14
N GLU A 369 11.80 -32.73 0.49
CA GLU A 369 11.87 -32.29 1.89
C GLU A 369 11.34 -30.88 2.06
N LYS A 370 11.75 -29.96 1.19
CA LYS A 370 11.30 -28.56 1.23
C LYS A 370 9.82 -28.44 0.88
N ASP A 371 9.37 -29.13 -0.18
CA ASP A 371 7.97 -29.10 -0.57
C ASP A 371 7.07 -29.73 0.50
N LYS A 372 7.56 -30.72 1.26
CA LYS A 372 6.82 -31.28 2.41
C LYS A 372 6.64 -30.24 3.53
N GLU A 373 7.66 -29.45 3.83
CA GLU A 373 7.55 -28.34 4.79
C GLU A 373 6.60 -27.25 4.27
N ASP A 374 6.76 -26.84 3.01
CA ASP A 374 5.92 -25.82 2.37
C ASP A 374 4.45 -26.30 2.29
N ILE A 375 4.18 -27.58 2.00
CA ILE A 375 2.81 -28.13 2.00
C ILE A 375 2.18 -28.03 3.38
N GLN A 376 2.94 -28.30 4.45
CA GLN A 376 2.42 -28.15 5.81
C GLN A 376 2.06 -26.68 6.09
N ILE A 377 2.90 -25.74 5.65
CA ILE A 377 2.62 -24.30 5.76
C ILE A 377 1.39 -23.92 4.93
N LEU A 378 1.21 -24.47 3.73
CA LEU A 378 0.02 -24.24 2.91
C LEU A 378 -1.25 -24.73 3.61
N LYS A 379 -1.21 -25.91 4.23
CA LYS A 379 -2.34 -26.43 5.03
C LYS A 379 -2.68 -25.51 6.20
N GLU A 380 -1.67 -25.05 6.94
CA GLU A 380 -1.87 -24.08 8.02
C GLU A 380 -2.44 -22.75 7.50
N THR A 381 -1.96 -22.29 6.34
CA THR A 381 -2.43 -21.04 5.73
C THR A 381 -3.90 -21.16 5.27
N ILE A 382 -4.31 -22.32 4.74
CA ILE A 382 -5.72 -22.62 4.40
C ILE A 382 -6.59 -22.69 5.66
N GLY A 383 -6.11 -23.34 6.72
CA GLY A 383 -6.82 -23.37 8.01
C GLY A 383 -7.04 -21.97 8.58
N TYR A 384 -6.04 -21.08 8.45
CA TYR A 384 -6.15 -19.68 8.82
C TYR A 384 -7.09 -18.89 7.90
N HIS A 385 -7.09 -19.17 6.59
CA HIS A 385 -8.02 -18.55 5.66
C HIS A 385 -9.49 -18.84 6.02
N ALA A 386 -9.81 -20.08 6.42
CA ALA A 386 -11.15 -20.43 6.89
C ALA A 386 -11.56 -19.60 8.11
N GLU A 387 -10.65 -19.38 9.05
CA GLU A 387 -10.89 -18.51 10.22
C GLU A 387 -11.13 -17.04 9.83
N VAL A 388 -10.33 -16.52 8.89
CA VAL A 388 -10.51 -15.17 8.35
C VAL A 388 -11.90 -15.03 7.70
N LEU A 389 -12.33 -16.02 6.91
CA LEU A 389 -13.66 -16.05 6.30
C LEU A 389 -14.78 -16.11 7.34
N SER A 390 -14.63 -16.92 8.40
CA SER A 390 -15.60 -16.98 9.50
C SER A 390 -15.79 -15.62 10.16
N ASN A 391 -14.68 -14.95 10.50
CA ASN A 391 -14.71 -13.62 11.09
C ASN A 391 -15.31 -12.58 10.13
N ALA A 392 -15.00 -12.67 8.83
CA ALA A 392 -15.57 -11.82 7.81
C ALA A 392 -17.09 -12.00 7.67
N LEU A 393 -17.60 -13.24 7.69
CA LEU A 393 -19.03 -13.53 7.66
C LEU A 393 -19.75 -12.96 8.88
N ARG A 394 -19.18 -13.10 10.08
CA ARG A 394 -19.74 -12.50 11.30
C ARG A 394 -19.89 -11.00 11.17
N LEU A 395 -18.86 -10.32 10.67
CA LEU A 395 -18.92 -8.88 10.42
C LEU A 395 -19.92 -8.53 9.32
N HIS A 396 -19.96 -9.32 8.24
CA HIS A 396 -20.89 -9.13 7.13
C HIS A 396 -22.35 -9.16 7.59
N ARG A 397 -22.69 -10.03 8.55
CA ARG A 397 -24.03 -10.08 9.15
C ARG A 397 -24.49 -8.74 9.74
N LEU A 398 -23.57 -8.01 10.38
CA LEU A 398 -23.86 -6.71 11.00
C LEU A 398 -24.05 -5.59 9.97
N HIS A 399 -23.59 -5.79 8.73
CA HIS A 399 -23.59 -4.77 7.67
C HIS A 399 -24.67 -4.97 6.60
N VAL A 400 -25.23 -6.18 6.48
CA VAL A 400 -26.25 -6.45 5.46
C VAL A 400 -27.60 -5.85 5.82
N ASN A 401 -28.24 -5.23 4.83
CA ASN A 401 -29.65 -4.85 4.92
C ASN A 401 -30.56 -6.07 4.72
N ASP A 402 -31.86 -5.91 4.98
CA ASP A 402 -32.84 -7.00 4.85
C ASP A 402 -32.88 -7.62 3.44
N GLU A 403 -32.61 -6.84 2.39
CA GLU A 403 -32.56 -7.33 1.01
C GLU A 403 -31.39 -8.30 0.76
N MET A 404 -30.28 -8.14 1.49
CA MET A 404 -29.05 -8.93 1.34
C MET A 404 -28.96 -10.10 2.32
N LYS A 405 -29.89 -10.23 3.28
CA LYS A 405 -29.94 -11.36 4.22
C LYS A 405 -29.95 -12.73 3.52
N PRO A 406 -30.77 -12.98 2.47
CA PRO A 406 -30.76 -14.28 1.79
C PRO A 406 -29.40 -14.63 1.17
N LEU A 407 -28.67 -13.62 0.68
CA LEU A 407 -27.30 -13.84 0.18
C LEU A 407 -26.34 -14.17 1.32
N HIS A 408 -26.44 -13.47 2.45
CA HIS A 408 -25.62 -13.76 3.62
C HIS A 408 -25.81 -15.20 4.11
N ASP A 409 -27.06 -15.65 4.26
CA ASP A 409 -27.40 -17.00 4.71
C ASP A 409 -26.84 -18.07 3.74
N HIS A 410 -26.95 -17.82 2.43
CA HIS A 410 -26.33 -18.67 1.41
C HIS A 410 -24.81 -18.77 1.57
N LEU A 411 -24.13 -17.65 1.80
CA LEU A 411 -22.67 -17.64 2.01
C LEU A 411 -22.26 -18.38 3.29
N VAL A 412 -23.03 -18.24 4.37
CA VAL A 412 -22.80 -18.95 5.64
C VAL A 412 -22.93 -20.46 5.44
N ASN A 413 -24.01 -20.91 4.78
CA ASN A 413 -24.21 -22.33 4.48
C ASN A 413 -23.09 -22.90 3.60
N THR A 414 -22.70 -22.18 2.56
CA THR A 414 -21.60 -22.57 1.66
C THR A 414 -20.26 -22.63 2.40
N TYR A 415 -20.03 -21.71 3.34
CA TYR A 415 -18.83 -21.74 4.18
C TYR A 415 -18.80 -22.97 5.09
N PHE A 416 -19.93 -23.39 5.67
CA PHE A 416 -19.99 -24.62 6.47
C PHE A 416 -19.68 -25.87 5.64
N GLU A 417 -20.16 -25.93 4.40
CA GLU A 417 -19.79 -26.99 3.46
C GLU A 417 -18.29 -26.98 3.15
N LEU A 418 -17.72 -25.80 2.87
CA LEU A 418 -16.29 -25.63 2.65
C LEU A 418 -15.47 -26.11 3.85
N LYS A 419 -15.83 -25.68 5.07
CA LYS A 419 -15.15 -26.10 6.30
C LYS A 419 -15.21 -27.61 6.49
N LYS A 420 -16.38 -28.23 6.27
CA LYS A 420 -16.56 -29.67 6.33
C LYS A 420 -15.67 -30.41 5.33
N GLN A 421 -15.48 -29.87 4.13
CA GLN A 421 -14.56 -30.43 3.13
C GLN A 421 -13.09 -30.32 3.57
N LEU A 422 -12.69 -29.18 4.16
CA LEU A 422 -11.32 -29.01 4.68
C LEU A 422 -10.97 -30.01 5.78
N GLU A 423 -11.89 -30.22 6.72
CA GLU A 423 -11.67 -31.10 7.87
C GLU A 423 -11.70 -32.57 7.49
N ASN A 424 -12.71 -32.99 6.70
CA ASN A 424 -12.93 -34.40 6.37
C ASN A 424 -12.04 -34.89 5.22
N ASN A 425 -11.84 -34.07 4.18
CA ASN A 425 -11.13 -34.53 2.97
C ASN A 425 -9.65 -34.16 2.99
N LEU A 426 -9.27 -33.03 3.60
CA LEU A 426 -7.89 -32.52 3.56
C LEU A 426 -7.17 -32.63 4.91
N HIS A 427 -7.89 -33.03 5.96
CA HIS A 427 -7.42 -33.08 7.34
C HIS A 427 -6.85 -31.73 7.82
N ILE A 428 -7.40 -30.63 7.31
CA ILE A 428 -7.05 -29.27 7.70
C ILE A 428 -8.09 -28.80 8.70
N LYS A 429 -7.67 -28.56 9.95
CA LYS A 429 -8.56 -28.00 10.97
C LYS A 429 -8.53 -26.49 10.92
N ALA A 430 -9.70 -25.85 10.99
CA ALA A 430 -9.77 -24.44 11.35
C ALA A 430 -9.25 -24.28 12.79
N PHE A 431 -8.47 -23.23 13.05
CA PHE A 431 -7.81 -23.06 14.35
C PHE A 431 -8.79 -22.71 15.49
N PHE A 432 -9.99 -22.20 15.15
CA PHE A 432 -11.02 -21.83 16.11
C PHE A 432 -12.39 -22.36 15.70
N ASN A 433 -13.18 -22.76 16.70
CA ASN A 433 -14.54 -23.25 16.52
C ASN A 433 -15.55 -22.21 17.03
N SER A 434 -15.66 -21.08 16.31
CA SER A 434 -16.60 -19.99 16.60
C SER A 434 -17.94 -20.14 15.85
N ASP A 435 -18.23 -21.32 15.32
CA ASP A 435 -19.39 -21.60 14.45
C ASP A 435 -20.74 -21.27 15.10
N HIS A 436 -20.85 -21.39 16.43
CA HIS A 436 -22.06 -21.05 17.18
C HIS A 436 -22.43 -19.56 17.03
N LEU A 437 -21.44 -18.67 16.90
CA LEU A 437 -21.63 -17.23 16.74
C LEU A 437 -22.12 -16.82 15.33
N LEU A 438 -22.12 -17.74 14.37
CA LEU A 438 -22.69 -17.50 13.05
C LEU A 438 -24.21 -17.77 13.01
N VAL A 439 -24.77 -18.46 14.02
CA VAL A 439 -26.12 -19.05 13.97
C VAL A 439 -27.10 -18.46 15.01
N GLU A 440 -26.66 -17.57 15.91
CA GLU A 440 -27.54 -17.02 16.96
C GLU A 440 -28.58 -16.01 16.43
N ASN A 441 -29.77 -15.96 17.04
CA ASN A 441 -30.92 -15.17 16.60
C ASN A 441 -30.67 -13.65 16.68
N ASP A 442 -31.41 -12.87 15.87
CA ASP A 442 -31.23 -11.43 15.63
C ASP A 442 -31.28 -10.52 16.89
N GLU A 443 -31.66 -11.04 18.07
CA GLU A 443 -31.71 -10.28 19.33
C GLU A 443 -30.32 -10.10 20.00
N ASP A 444 -29.37 -11.01 19.78
CA ASP A 444 -28.01 -10.93 20.35
C ASP A 444 -27.06 -10.04 19.54
N ALA A 445 -27.44 -9.66 18.31
CA ALA A 445 -26.69 -8.70 17.48
C ALA A 445 -26.59 -7.30 18.13
N VAL A 446 -27.54 -6.96 19.01
CA VAL A 446 -27.56 -5.68 19.74
C VAL A 446 -26.60 -5.72 20.94
N LEU A 447 -26.47 -6.86 21.62
CA LEU A 447 -25.47 -7.07 22.68
C LEU A 447 -24.04 -7.18 22.13
N PHE A 448 -23.88 -7.56 20.85
CA PHE A 448 -22.59 -7.55 20.16
C PHE A 448 -22.08 -6.14 19.78
N LYS A 449 -22.96 -5.13 19.69
CA LYS A 449 -22.53 -3.74 19.45
C LYS A 449 -21.76 -3.16 20.64
N ASP A 450 -22.19 -3.46 21.86
CA ASP A 450 -21.54 -2.98 23.08
C ASP A 450 -20.23 -3.71 23.41
N SER A 451 -19.97 -4.86 22.78
CA SER A 451 -18.73 -5.65 22.93
C SER A 451 -17.72 -5.44 21.80
N ILE A 452 -18.02 -4.60 20.80
CA ILE A 452 -16.98 -4.12 19.87
C ILE A 452 -16.01 -3.17 20.60
N THR A 453 -16.46 -2.46 21.65
CA THR A 453 -15.58 -1.68 22.54
C THR A 453 -14.83 -2.53 23.58
N GLU A 454 -15.22 -3.80 23.75
CA GLU A 454 -14.55 -4.77 24.62
C GLU A 454 -14.33 -6.08 23.84
N VAL A 455 -13.48 -6.04 22.82
CA VAL A 455 -12.78 -7.27 22.42
C VAL A 455 -11.92 -7.66 23.61
N ASN A 456 -12.47 -8.51 24.45
CA ASN A 456 -11.85 -9.01 25.66
C ASN A 456 -10.56 -9.76 25.26
N THR A 457 -9.44 -9.03 25.31
CA THR A 457 -8.08 -9.52 24.98
C THR A 457 -7.61 -10.68 25.86
N ASP A 458 -8.41 -11.09 26.86
CA ASP A 458 -8.05 -12.16 27.78
C ASP A 458 -8.29 -13.58 27.25
N ASN A 459 -9.06 -13.77 26.17
CA ASN A 459 -9.11 -15.06 25.45
C ASN A 459 -8.04 -15.19 24.35
N ILE A 460 -7.20 -14.18 24.13
CA ILE A 460 -6.05 -14.19 23.21
C ILE A 460 -4.75 -14.50 23.99
N LYS A 461 -4.80 -15.49 24.88
CA LYS A 461 -3.64 -15.97 25.66
C LYS A 461 -3.24 -17.41 25.35
N ASP A 462 -3.59 -17.95 24.19
CA ASP A 462 -3.06 -19.26 23.81
C ASP A 462 -1.65 -19.14 23.21
N ARG A 463 -0.69 -19.85 23.78
CA ARG A 463 0.73 -19.86 23.41
C ARG A 463 0.93 -20.39 21.98
N ASN A 464 -0.03 -21.14 21.44
CA ASN A 464 0.02 -21.73 20.10
C ASN A 464 -0.26 -20.74 18.97
N SER A 465 -1.22 -19.81 19.12
CA SER A 465 -1.49 -18.76 18.12
C SER A 465 -0.36 -17.74 18.06
N LYS A 466 0.25 -17.36 19.20
CA LYS A 466 1.50 -16.58 19.22
C LYS A 466 2.68 -17.34 18.60
N ARG A 467 2.72 -18.67 18.69
CA ARG A 467 3.79 -19.50 18.10
C ARG A 467 3.62 -19.64 16.59
N ILE A 468 2.39 -19.80 16.09
CA ILE A 468 2.07 -19.92 14.66
C ILE A 468 2.14 -18.56 13.97
N MET A 469 1.57 -17.50 14.56
CA MET A 469 1.78 -16.12 14.08
C MET A 469 3.27 -15.76 14.09
N ARG A 470 4.02 -16.13 15.13
CA ARG A 470 5.48 -15.99 15.09
C ARG A 470 6.14 -16.88 14.05
N ASN A 471 5.61 -18.05 13.69
CA ASN A 471 6.21 -18.92 12.68
C ASN A 471 5.91 -18.42 11.26
N VAL A 472 4.69 -18.00 10.97
CA VAL A 472 4.29 -17.34 9.72
C VAL A 472 5.00 -15.99 9.59
N SER A 473 5.03 -15.17 10.64
CA SER A 473 5.79 -13.91 10.67
C SER A 473 7.32 -14.15 10.67
N LYS A 474 7.85 -15.25 11.24
CA LYS A 474 9.29 -15.60 11.15
C LYS A 474 9.66 -16.23 9.81
N LEU A 475 8.75 -16.90 9.11
CA LEU A 475 8.97 -17.41 7.76
C LEU A 475 8.87 -16.27 6.75
N ASN A 476 7.83 -15.44 6.86
CA ASN A 476 7.73 -14.17 6.14
C ASN A 476 8.93 -13.29 6.45
N ALA A 477 9.39 -13.22 7.70
CA ALA A 477 10.62 -12.52 8.05
C ALA A 477 11.89 -13.28 7.64
N ARG A 478 11.96 -14.60 7.48
CA ARG A 478 13.16 -15.30 6.97
C ARG A 478 13.31 -15.11 5.47
N HIS A 479 12.21 -15.21 4.73
CA HIS A 479 12.11 -14.86 3.31
C HIS A 479 12.45 -13.36 3.12
N ARG A 480 11.93 -12.47 3.99
CA ARG A 480 12.21 -11.02 3.95
C ARG A 480 13.53 -10.57 4.62
N LYS A 481 14.15 -11.37 5.49
CA LYS A 481 15.46 -11.09 6.12
C LYS A 481 16.61 -11.51 5.22
N MET A 482 16.41 -12.47 4.30
CA MET A 482 17.28 -12.57 3.12
C MET A 482 17.25 -11.26 2.31
N LEU A 483 16.09 -10.61 2.19
CA LEU A 483 15.91 -9.31 1.51
C LEU A 483 16.40 -8.08 2.31
N SER A 484 16.76 -8.21 3.59
CA SER A 484 17.32 -7.13 4.42
C SER A 484 18.82 -7.28 4.70
N THR A 485 19.38 -8.48 4.54
CA THR A 485 20.81 -8.74 4.80
C THR A 485 21.71 -8.17 3.69
N VAL A 486 21.16 -7.87 2.51
CA VAL A 486 21.88 -7.18 1.42
C VAL A 486 21.84 -5.64 1.56
N GLY A 487 21.07 -5.11 2.52
CA GLY A 487 20.88 -3.66 2.76
C GLY A 487 21.69 -3.08 3.92
N LYS A 488 22.64 -3.82 4.50
CA LYS A 488 23.52 -3.30 5.58
C LYS A 488 24.67 -2.41 5.08
N ILE A 489 24.61 -1.93 3.85
CA ILE A 489 25.51 -0.90 3.35
C ILE A 489 24.65 0.35 3.08
N SER A 490 25.00 1.43 3.77
CA SER A 490 24.48 2.81 3.71
C SER A 490 23.04 3.06 4.17
N ASN A 491 22.85 3.23 5.48
CA ASN A 491 21.78 4.09 6.02
C ASN A 491 22.26 4.93 7.22
N ASN A 492 23.59 5.00 7.45
CA ASN A 492 24.16 6.07 8.24
C ASN A 492 24.67 7.11 7.23
N ASP A 493 24.18 8.33 7.40
CA ASP A 493 24.44 9.55 6.61
C ASP A 493 23.67 9.66 5.28
N ILE A 494 22.50 10.33 5.34
CA ILE A 494 22.04 11.41 4.45
C ILE A 494 21.00 12.25 5.19
#